data_AF-A0A3B8USM7-F1
#
_entry.id   AF-A0A3B8USM7-F1
#
_cell.length_a   1.000
_cell.length_b   1.000
_cell.length_c   1.000
_cell.angle_alpha   90.00
_cell.angle_beta   90.00
_cell.angle_gamma   90.00
#
_symmetry.space_group_name_H-M   'P 1'
#
loop_
_entity.id
_entity.type
_entity.pdbx_description
1 polymer ?
#
loop_
_entity_poly.entity_id
_entity_poly.type
_entity_poly.pdbx_seq_one_letter_code
_entity_poly.pdbx_strand_id
1 'polypeptide(L)'
;FVDNDVYDKTNNISSAMAALEHIDECYLCEADLYISNPDIISKYQYSSNILGSFSIETDDWSYKLDNGYITDYKKGNTFCFNYYGISYWNKDDSKKLRNDFKQVYEEEQDGKDYFWEFIPLVLRKERYNVEVRPCEKSDIMEIDNFYELVQLDLSYKDYPGQE
;
A
#
# COMPACT_ATOMS: atom_id res chain seq x y z
N PHE A 1 10.62 7.95 17.26
CA PHE A 1 10.11 6.63 16.84
C PHE A 1 8.65 6.55 17.24
N VAL A 2 7.86 5.81 16.46
CA VAL A 2 6.44 5.56 16.71
C VAL A 2 6.32 4.05 16.91
N ASP A 3 5.77 3.64 18.04
CA ASP A 3 5.58 2.23 18.37
C ASP A 3 4.09 1.88 18.29
N ASN A 4 3.77 0.69 17.77
CA ASN A 4 2.41 0.15 17.72
C ASN A 4 2.29 -1.02 18.69
N ASP A 5 1.75 -0.79 19.89
CA ASP A 5 1.65 -1.80 20.96
C ASP A 5 0.64 -2.93 20.68
N VAL A 6 -0.11 -2.86 19.58
CA VAL A 6 -1.15 -3.83 19.20
C VAL A 6 -0.91 -4.46 17.83
N TYR A 7 0.33 -4.39 17.33
CA TYR A 7 0.74 -4.94 16.03
C TYR A 7 0.43 -6.44 15.87
N ASP A 8 0.36 -7.18 16.98
CA ASP A 8 0.10 -8.62 17.02
C ASP A 8 -1.39 -9.01 17.08
N LYS A 9 -2.29 -8.02 17.23
CA LYS A 9 -3.73 -8.21 17.48
C LYS A 9 -4.62 -7.60 16.42
N THR A 10 -4.04 -6.91 15.46
CA THR A 10 -4.74 -6.08 14.48
C THR A 10 -4.02 -6.19 13.15
N ASN A 11 -4.71 -5.80 12.08
CA ASN A 11 -4.09 -5.67 10.79
C ASN A 11 -3.34 -4.31 10.67
N ASN A 12 -2.74 -4.02 9.51
CA ASN A 12 -1.82 -2.89 9.35
C ASN A 12 -2.45 -1.49 9.62
N ILE A 13 -3.79 -1.37 9.71
CA ILE A 13 -4.47 -0.12 10.08
C ILE A 13 -4.02 0.41 11.44
N SER A 14 -3.70 -0.45 12.41
CA SER A 14 -3.22 0.01 13.72
C SER A 14 -1.88 0.72 13.63
N SER A 15 -1.01 0.34 12.68
CA SER A 15 0.25 1.04 12.40
C SER A 15 -0.02 2.42 11.80
N ALA A 16 -0.99 2.54 10.89
CA ALA A 16 -1.43 3.83 10.38
C ALA A 16 -2.05 4.71 11.50
N MET A 17 -2.79 4.12 12.42
CA MET A 17 -3.35 4.80 13.59
C MET A 17 -2.27 5.27 14.57
N ALA A 18 -1.23 4.48 14.81
CA ALA A 18 -0.10 4.87 15.66
C ALA A 18 0.63 6.10 15.08
N ALA A 19 0.70 6.21 13.75
CA ALA A 19 1.32 7.32 13.04
C ALA A 19 0.32 8.39 12.55
N LEU A 20 -0.94 8.38 13.01
CA LEU A 20 -2.05 9.15 12.41
C LEU A 20 -1.74 10.64 12.27
N GLU A 21 -1.17 11.26 13.31
CA GLU A 21 -0.85 12.69 13.33
C GLU A 21 0.28 13.08 12.36
N HIS A 22 1.02 12.10 11.84
CA HIS A 22 2.11 12.31 10.87
C HIS A 22 1.65 12.17 9.41
N ILE A 23 0.43 11.69 9.16
CA ILE A 23 -0.11 11.53 7.81
C ILE A 23 -0.53 12.91 7.29
N ASP A 24 0.38 13.70 6.73
CA ASP A 24 0.10 15.03 6.17
C ASP A 24 0.99 15.32 4.96
N GLU A 25 0.42 15.28 3.75
CA GLU A 25 1.13 15.51 2.48
C GLU A 25 2.38 14.60 2.35
N CYS A 26 2.18 13.30 2.51
CA CYS A 26 3.27 12.34 2.66
C CYS A 26 3.08 11.09 1.81
N TYR A 27 4.16 10.32 1.73
CA TYR A 27 4.11 8.95 1.28
C TYR A 27 3.64 8.03 2.42
N LEU A 28 2.86 7.01 2.09
CA LEU A 28 2.69 5.81 2.90
C LEU A 28 3.33 4.66 2.13
N CYS A 29 4.31 4.02 2.77
CA CYS A 29 5.11 2.94 2.20
C CYS A 29 5.05 1.71 3.10
N GLU A 30 4.76 0.55 2.52
CA GLU A 30 5.03 -0.76 3.12
C GLU A 30 6.55 -0.99 3.22
N ALA A 31 6.96 -1.77 4.21
CA ALA A 31 8.35 -1.81 4.67
C ALA A 31 9.19 -2.95 4.06
N ASP A 32 8.52 -3.95 3.52
CA ASP A 32 9.02 -5.16 2.85
C ASP A 32 9.30 -4.96 1.35
N LEU A 33 9.47 -3.71 0.93
CA LEU A 33 9.70 -3.31 -0.44
C LEU A 33 11.18 -3.05 -0.73
N TYR A 34 11.74 -3.76 -1.70
CA TYR A 34 13.03 -3.43 -2.30
C TYR A 34 12.85 -2.57 -3.55
N ILE A 35 13.23 -1.30 -3.45
CA ILE A 35 13.17 -0.33 -4.55
C ILE A 35 14.49 -0.41 -5.32
N SER A 36 14.45 -0.98 -6.53
CA SER A 36 15.61 -1.08 -7.42
C SER A 36 15.82 0.20 -8.23
N ASN A 37 14.72 0.92 -8.51
CA ASN A 37 14.73 2.18 -9.24
C ASN A 37 14.28 3.33 -8.32
N PRO A 38 15.20 4.17 -7.83
CA PRO A 38 14.87 5.24 -6.90
C PRO A 38 13.99 6.35 -7.52
N ASP A 39 13.92 6.46 -8.84
CA ASP A 39 13.13 7.50 -9.52
C ASP A 39 11.62 7.29 -9.34
N ILE A 40 11.18 6.10 -8.91
CA ILE A 40 9.79 5.86 -8.51
C ILE A 40 9.43 6.56 -7.19
N ILE A 41 10.38 7.15 -6.48
CA ILE A 41 10.11 8.06 -5.36
C ILE A 41 10.57 9.45 -5.78
N SER A 42 9.61 10.36 -5.92
CA SER A 42 9.93 11.71 -6.37
C SER A 42 9.53 12.74 -5.31
N LYS A 43 10.25 13.86 -5.29
CA LYS A 43 10.03 14.92 -4.31
C LYS A 43 8.65 15.59 -4.45
N TYR A 44 8.12 15.65 -5.67
CA TYR A 44 6.90 16.40 -5.97
C TYR A 44 5.85 15.49 -6.59
N GLN A 45 4.67 15.52 -5.99
CA GLN A 45 3.49 14.77 -6.40
C GLN A 45 2.31 15.75 -6.42
N TYR A 46 1.45 15.65 -7.43
CA TYR A 46 0.40 16.64 -7.71
C TYR A 46 -1.02 16.13 -7.45
N SER A 47 -1.16 14.83 -7.26
CA SER A 47 -2.40 14.11 -7.00
C SER A 47 -2.12 13.01 -5.99
N SER A 48 -3.16 12.57 -5.27
CA SER A 48 -3.04 11.35 -4.48
C SER A 48 -2.97 10.17 -5.44
N ASN A 49 -1.97 9.31 -5.27
CA ASN A 49 -1.71 8.23 -6.21
C ASN A 49 -1.08 7.02 -5.56
N ILE A 50 -1.18 5.87 -6.22
CA ILE A 50 -0.59 4.61 -5.79
C ILE A 50 0.24 4.04 -6.94
N LEU A 51 1.43 3.51 -6.62
CA LEU A 51 2.24 2.81 -7.59
C LEU A 51 1.54 1.55 -8.08
N GLY A 52 1.57 1.35 -9.40
CA GLY A 52 1.11 0.10 -9.98
C GLY A 52 1.70 -0.20 -11.35
N SER A 53 1.92 -1.48 -11.61
CA SER A 53 2.35 -1.98 -12.92
C SER A 53 1.18 -2.60 -13.64
N PHE A 54 0.99 -2.24 -14.91
CA PHE A 54 -0.05 -2.86 -15.72
C PHE A 54 0.16 -4.38 -15.84
N SER A 55 -0.92 -5.14 -15.76
CA SER A 55 -0.96 -6.58 -16.01
C SER A 55 -2.24 -6.98 -16.74
N ILE A 56 -2.09 -7.90 -17.70
CA ILE A 56 -3.24 -8.49 -18.41
C ILE A 56 -4.07 -9.33 -17.44
N GLU A 57 -3.41 -10.05 -16.53
CA GLU A 57 -4.03 -10.88 -15.50
C GLU A 57 -3.09 -11.01 -14.30
N THR A 58 -3.64 -11.13 -13.10
CA THR A 58 -2.91 -11.46 -11.87
C THR A 58 -3.88 -12.12 -10.91
N ASP A 59 -3.35 -12.90 -9.97
CA ASP A 59 -4.05 -13.44 -8.79
C ASP A 59 -3.79 -12.60 -7.51
N ASP A 60 -2.91 -11.60 -7.61
CA ASP A 60 -2.49 -10.75 -6.51
C ASP A 60 -3.37 -9.49 -6.33
N TRP A 61 -3.14 -8.73 -5.27
CA TRP A 61 -3.76 -7.44 -5.04
C TRP A 61 -3.55 -6.52 -6.23
N SER A 62 -4.66 -6.00 -6.72
CA SER A 62 -4.70 -5.24 -7.96
C SER A 62 -5.90 -4.33 -7.98
N TYR A 63 -5.86 -3.35 -8.87
CA TYR A 63 -6.95 -2.44 -9.11
C TYR A 63 -7.09 -2.12 -10.60
N LYS A 64 -8.27 -1.63 -10.97
CA LYS A 64 -8.58 -1.12 -12.30
C LYS A 64 -8.65 0.40 -12.26
N LEU A 65 -8.86 0.99 -13.43
CA LEU A 65 -9.12 2.41 -13.58
C LEU A 65 -10.51 2.66 -14.14
N ASP A 66 -11.18 3.68 -13.63
CA ASP A 66 -12.32 4.33 -14.26
C ASP A 66 -12.04 5.84 -14.33
N ASN A 67 -12.10 6.41 -15.54
CA ASN A 67 -11.78 7.82 -15.79
C ASN A 67 -10.46 8.31 -15.18
N GLY A 68 -9.44 7.45 -15.14
CA GLY A 68 -8.11 7.77 -14.60
C GLY A 68 -7.94 7.52 -13.11
N TYR A 69 -9.00 7.11 -12.40
CA TYR A 69 -8.98 6.86 -10.97
C TYR A 69 -9.12 5.38 -10.63
N ILE A 70 -8.46 4.97 -9.55
CA ILE A 70 -8.43 3.62 -9.02
C ILE A 70 -9.84 3.15 -8.63
N THR A 71 -10.19 1.94 -9.06
CA THR A 71 -11.43 1.23 -8.75
C THR A 71 -11.18 -0.28 -8.71
N ASP A 72 -12.16 -1.08 -8.27
CA ASP A 72 -12.09 -2.56 -8.27
C ASP A 72 -10.82 -3.12 -7.58
N TYR A 73 -10.42 -2.53 -6.44
CA TYR A 73 -9.33 -3.02 -5.60
C TYR A 73 -9.69 -4.37 -4.96
N LYS A 74 -8.96 -5.42 -5.32
CA LYS A 74 -9.15 -6.78 -4.79
C LYS A 74 -7.97 -7.68 -5.17
N LYS A 75 -7.94 -8.89 -4.59
CA LYS A 75 -7.10 -9.98 -5.08
C LYS A 75 -7.62 -10.50 -6.43
N GLY A 76 -6.72 -10.52 -7.39
CA GLY A 76 -6.93 -10.97 -8.75
C GLY A 76 -7.78 -10.04 -9.61
N ASN A 77 -7.32 -9.79 -10.83
CA ASN A 77 -8.05 -9.04 -11.85
C ASN A 77 -7.51 -9.36 -13.25
N THR A 78 -8.24 -8.88 -14.26
CA THR A 78 -7.75 -8.78 -15.63
C THR A 78 -7.74 -7.33 -16.10
N PHE A 79 -6.83 -6.99 -17.02
CA PHE A 79 -6.62 -5.63 -17.55
C PHE A 79 -6.55 -4.59 -16.43
N CYS A 80 -5.57 -4.78 -15.56
CA CYS A 80 -5.49 -4.13 -14.27
C CYS A 80 -4.07 -3.65 -13.99
N PHE A 81 -3.87 -3.09 -12.81
CA PHE A 81 -2.58 -2.73 -12.27
C PHE A 81 -2.35 -3.54 -11.00
N ASN A 82 -1.20 -4.23 -10.93
CA ASN A 82 -0.72 -4.80 -9.67
C ASN A 82 -0.52 -3.66 -8.67
N TYR A 83 -1.03 -3.84 -7.46
CA TYR A 83 -0.79 -2.92 -6.35
C TYR A 83 0.63 -3.11 -5.85
N TYR A 84 1.30 -2.00 -5.59
CA TYR A 84 2.54 -1.97 -4.80
C TYR A 84 2.33 -1.00 -3.65
N GLY A 85 2.78 -1.38 -2.46
CA GLY A 85 2.57 -0.68 -1.19
C GLY A 85 3.16 0.73 -1.05
N ILE A 86 3.32 1.50 -2.13
CA ILE A 86 3.81 2.87 -2.15
C ILE A 86 2.73 3.79 -2.69
N SER A 87 2.23 4.65 -1.82
CA SER A 87 1.22 5.65 -2.14
C SER A 87 1.66 7.04 -1.71
N TYR A 88 1.20 8.06 -2.41
CA TYR A 88 1.31 9.45 -1.99
C TYR A 88 -0.09 10.03 -1.76
N TRP A 89 -0.24 10.82 -0.72
CA TRP A 89 -1.49 11.47 -0.37
C TRP A 89 -1.29 12.97 -0.27
N ASN A 90 -2.06 13.73 -1.05
CA ASN A 90 -2.01 15.19 -0.98
C ASN A 90 -2.54 15.71 0.37
N LYS A 91 -2.39 17.01 0.61
CA LYS A 91 -2.82 17.65 1.86
C LYS A 91 -4.30 17.44 2.22
N ASP A 92 -5.20 17.48 1.25
CA ASP A 92 -6.63 17.39 1.53
C ASP A 92 -7.08 15.94 1.74
N ASP A 93 -6.54 15.00 0.97
CA ASP A 93 -6.80 13.58 1.17
C ASP A 93 -6.11 13.06 2.44
N SER A 94 -4.94 13.57 2.82
CA SER A 94 -4.32 13.25 4.11
C SER A 94 -5.24 13.57 5.29
N LYS A 95 -5.91 14.73 5.28
CA LYS A 95 -6.91 15.08 6.31
C LYS A 95 -8.09 14.12 6.30
N LYS A 96 -8.58 13.72 5.11
CA LYS A 96 -9.67 12.75 4.99
C LYS A 96 -9.23 11.39 5.54
N LEU A 97 -8.03 10.92 5.19
CA LEU A 97 -7.46 9.66 5.68
C LEU A 97 -7.40 9.64 7.20
N ARG A 98 -6.88 10.70 7.83
CA ARG A 98 -6.81 10.77 9.30
C ARG A 98 -8.18 10.61 9.95
N ASN A 99 -9.19 11.28 9.40
CA ASN A 99 -10.56 11.15 9.89
C ASN A 99 -11.15 9.76 9.63
N ASP A 100 -10.95 9.23 8.43
CA ASP A 100 -11.59 7.98 7.99
C ASP A 100 -10.94 6.76 8.63
N PHE A 101 -9.61 6.75 8.79
CA PHE A 101 -8.90 5.73 9.55
C PHE A 101 -9.39 5.69 10.99
N LYS A 102 -9.44 6.85 11.64
CA LYS A 102 -9.93 6.94 13.02
C LYS A 102 -11.37 6.46 13.13
N GLN A 103 -12.25 6.96 12.27
CA GLN A 103 -13.66 6.60 12.29
C GLN A 103 -13.87 5.10 12.07
N VAL A 104 -13.27 4.52 11.03
CA VAL A 104 -13.39 3.08 10.75
C VAL A 104 -12.82 2.27 11.91
N TYR A 105 -11.63 2.60 12.39
CA TYR A 105 -10.96 1.86 13.45
C TYR A 105 -11.71 1.88 14.79
N GLU A 106 -12.36 3.00 15.14
CA GLU A 106 -13.06 3.18 16.42
C GLU A 106 -14.54 2.76 16.38
N GLU A 107 -15.22 2.93 15.24
CA GLU A 107 -16.68 2.81 15.14
C GLU A 107 -17.16 1.57 14.38
N GLU A 108 -16.37 1.00 13.46
CA GLU A 108 -16.79 -0.17 12.69
C GLU A 108 -16.42 -1.49 13.41
N GLN A 109 -17.32 -2.47 13.33
CA GLN A 109 -17.16 -3.75 14.02
C GLN A 109 -15.85 -4.46 13.68
N ASP A 110 -15.46 -4.43 12.41
CA ASP A 110 -14.25 -5.08 11.87
C ASP A 110 -13.11 -4.06 11.66
N GLY A 111 -13.24 -2.85 12.22
CA GLY A 111 -12.35 -1.71 11.98
C GLY A 111 -10.87 -2.00 12.23
N LYS A 112 -10.57 -2.96 13.11
CA LYS A 112 -9.19 -3.33 13.48
C LYS A 112 -8.57 -4.42 12.60
N ASP A 113 -9.38 -5.08 11.77
CA ASP A 113 -8.98 -6.19 10.91
C ASP A 113 -8.72 -5.75 9.46
N TYR A 114 -9.03 -4.48 9.13
CA TYR A 114 -8.80 -3.93 7.81
C TYR A 114 -7.34 -3.59 7.55
N PHE A 115 -6.93 -3.80 6.30
CA PHE A 115 -5.77 -3.11 5.77
C PHE A 115 -6.09 -1.62 5.57
N TRP A 116 -5.15 -0.72 5.86
CA TRP A 116 -5.39 0.73 5.83
C TRP A 116 -5.84 1.19 4.44
N GLU A 117 -5.30 0.61 3.37
CA GLU A 117 -5.60 0.98 1.98
C GLU A 117 -7.01 0.57 1.58
N PHE A 118 -7.61 -0.40 2.29
CA PHE A 118 -8.99 -0.80 2.08
C PHE A 118 -9.99 0.34 2.37
N ILE A 119 -9.62 1.26 3.26
CA ILE A 119 -10.48 2.38 3.62
C ILE A 119 -10.70 3.33 2.44
N PRO A 120 -9.67 3.99 1.87
CA PRO A 120 -9.85 4.91 0.77
C PRO A 120 -10.18 4.21 -0.56
N LEU A 121 -9.82 2.94 -0.74
CA LEU A 121 -10.04 2.24 -2.01
C LEU A 121 -11.36 1.46 -2.07
N VAL A 122 -11.95 1.11 -0.92
CA VAL A 122 -13.17 0.29 -0.86
C VAL A 122 -14.25 0.92 0.01
N LEU A 123 -13.98 1.16 1.30
CA LEU A 123 -15.02 1.54 2.28
C LEU A 123 -15.50 3.00 2.14
N ARG A 124 -14.63 3.88 1.65
CA ARG A 124 -14.86 5.33 1.51
C ARG A 124 -14.50 5.84 0.11
N LYS A 125 -14.44 4.93 -0.88
CA LYS A 125 -13.93 5.21 -2.23
C LYS A 125 -14.55 6.42 -2.92
N GLU A 126 -15.82 6.70 -2.64
CA GLU A 126 -16.55 7.86 -3.16
C GLU A 126 -16.00 9.22 -2.69
N ARG A 127 -15.12 9.23 -1.67
CA ARG A 127 -14.49 10.43 -1.11
C ARG A 127 -13.11 10.72 -1.69
N TYR A 128 -12.57 9.80 -2.50
CA TYR A 128 -11.21 9.84 -3.00
C TYR A 128 -11.17 9.69 -4.52
N ASN A 129 -10.30 10.49 -5.13
CA ASN A 129 -9.93 10.38 -6.54
C ASN A 129 -8.44 10.03 -6.56
N VAL A 130 -8.13 8.74 -6.48
CA VAL A 130 -6.74 8.25 -6.40
C VAL A 130 -6.30 7.84 -7.80
N GLU A 131 -5.22 8.41 -8.31
CA GLU A 131 -4.67 8.06 -9.61
C GLU A 131 -3.73 6.85 -9.50
N VAL A 132 -3.51 6.14 -10.60
CA VAL A 132 -2.35 5.24 -10.69
C VAL A 132 -1.12 6.05 -11.08
N ARG A 133 -0.02 5.79 -10.39
CA ARG A 133 1.30 6.22 -10.84
C ARG A 133 2.03 5.01 -11.40
N PRO A 134 2.19 4.90 -12.73
CA PRO A 134 2.73 3.69 -13.33
C PRO A 134 4.19 3.48 -12.93
N CYS A 135 4.54 2.23 -12.68
CA CYS A 135 5.91 1.74 -12.56
C CYS A 135 6.08 0.43 -13.33
N GLU A 136 7.32 0.03 -13.56
CA GLU A 136 7.65 -1.28 -14.12
C GLU A 136 7.76 -2.31 -12.98
N LYS A 137 7.43 -3.58 -13.25
CA LYS A 137 7.62 -4.68 -12.28
C LYS A 137 9.06 -4.83 -11.81
N SER A 138 10.03 -4.38 -12.60
CA SER A 138 11.44 -4.42 -12.24
C SER A 138 11.86 -3.31 -11.29
N ASP A 139 11.08 -2.23 -11.16
CA ASP A 139 11.42 -1.06 -10.34
C ASP A 139 11.32 -1.35 -8.83
N ILE A 140 10.50 -2.35 -8.47
CA ILE A 140 10.16 -2.69 -7.10
C ILE A 140 9.92 -4.19 -6.97
N MET A 141 10.39 -4.77 -5.87
CA MET A 141 10.18 -6.17 -5.53
C MET A 141 9.73 -6.27 -4.08
N GLU A 142 8.60 -6.95 -3.85
CA GLU A 142 8.14 -7.36 -2.52
C GLU A 142 8.97 -8.55 -2.02
N ILE A 143 9.30 -8.53 -0.72
CA ILE A 143 10.02 -9.60 -0.03
C ILE A 143 9.10 -10.12 1.10
N ASP A 144 8.07 -10.84 0.72
CA ASP A 144 7.10 -11.46 1.64
C ASP A 144 7.67 -12.72 2.28
N ASN A 145 8.54 -13.42 1.55
CA ASN A 145 9.06 -14.70 1.98
C ASN A 145 10.56 -14.87 1.69
N PHE A 146 11.14 -15.89 2.31
CA PHE A 146 12.55 -16.19 2.19
C PHE A 146 12.99 -16.52 0.75
N TYR A 147 12.10 -17.09 -0.08
CA TYR A 147 12.43 -17.39 -1.47
C TYR A 147 12.64 -16.11 -2.28
N GLU A 148 11.82 -15.09 -2.09
CA GLU A 148 12.02 -13.75 -2.70
C GLU A 148 13.31 -13.10 -2.23
N LEU A 149 13.64 -13.19 -0.93
CA LEU A 149 14.92 -12.69 -0.42
C LEU A 149 16.11 -13.38 -1.11
N VAL A 150 16.07 -14.70 -1.29
CA VAL A 150 17.13 -15.45 -1.98
C VAL A 150 17.18 -15.12 -3.48
N GLN A 151 16.05 -14.83 -4.12
CA GLN A 151 16.02 -14.37 -5.51
C GLN A 151 16.71 -13.01 -5.66
N LEU A 152 16.54 -12.12 -4.68
CA LEU A 152 17.20 -10.82 -4.65
C LEU A 152 18.70 -10.93 -4.34
N ASP A 153 19.06 -11.72 -3.32
CA ASP A 153 20.44 -11.90 -2.86
C ASP A 153 20.75 -13.39 -2.61
N LEU A 154 21.50 -13.97 -3.54
CA LEU A 154 21.90 -15.38 -3.51
C LEU A 154 22.77 -15.75 -2.30
N SER A 155 23.36 -14.79 -1.58
CA SER A 155 24.15 -15.08 -0.38
C SER A 155 23.32 -15.69 0.75
N TYR A 156 21.99 -15.49 0.73
CA TYR A 156 21.06 -16.10 1.68
C TYR A 156 20.73 -17.56 1.35
N LYS A 157 21.11 -18.10 0.17
CA LYS A 157 20.73 -19.45 -0.26
C LYS A 157 21.10 -20.54 0.76
N ASP A 158 22.26 -20.40 1.39
CA ASP A 158 22.79 -21.36 2.37
C ASP A 158 22.61 -20.89 3.83
N TYR A 159 21.70 -19.95 4.09
CA TYR A 159 21.48 -19.40 5.44
C TYR A 159 20.97 -20.50 6.40
N PRO A 160 21.65 -20.75 7.52
CA PRO A 160 21.32 -21.84 8.43
C PRO A 160 19.99 -21.58 9.18
N GLY A 161 19.13 -22.61 9.28
CA GLY A 161 17.85 -22.52 9.99
C GLY A 161 16.60 -22.92 9.19
N GLN A 162 16.76 -23.58 8.04
CA GLN A 162 15.66 -24.15 7.26
C GLN A 162 15.20 -25.50 7.86
N GLU A 163 14.49 -25.47 8.99
CA GLU A 163 13.62 -26.56 9.44
C GLU A 163 12.19 -26.07 9.61
#